data_AF-A0A091I8H0-F1
#
_entry.id   AF-A0A091I8H0-F1
#
_cell.length_a   1.000
_cell.length_b   1.000
_cell.length_c   1.000
_cell.angle_alpha   90.00
_cell.angle_beta   90.00
_cell.angle_gamma   90.00
#
_symmetry.space_group_name_H-M   'P 1'
#
loop_
_entity.id
_entity.type
_entity.pdbx_description
1 polymer ?
#
loop_
_entity_poly.entity_id
_entity_poly.type
_entity_poly.pdbx_seq_one_letter_code
_entity_poly.pdbx_strand_id
1 'polypeptide(L)'
;RFMNHRVPSNCRYQPTEYEHAANCATHAFWILPSILGSSILYILSDDQWETISAWIYGCGLSSLFIVSTIFHTISWKKRHLRTVEHCLHMFDRMVIYFFIAASYAPWLNLRELGPWASHMRWIIWIMASVGTVYVFFFHERYKLVELVCYVIMGFFPALVILSMPNRDGLLELVAGGLSYCLGMVFFKSDGRIPFAHAIWHLFVAIGAGIHYYAIWRYLYQPNTLEAKTS
;
A
#
# COMPACT_ATOMS: atom_id res chain seq x y z
N ARG A 1 -6.82 11.80 28.22
CA ARG A 1 -5.45 11.87 27.64
C ARG A 1 -5.50 11.23 26.27
N PHE A 2 -4.94 11.86 25.23
CA PHE A 2 -5.07 11.39 23.84
C PHE A 2 -4.19 10.18 23.47
N MET A 3 -3.26 9.78 24.35
CA MET A 3 -2.33 8.66 24.15
C MET A 3 -2.06 7.98 25.49
N ASN A 4 -1.85 6.66 25.47
CA ASN A 4 -1.45 5.85 26.62
C ASN A 4 0.06 5.97 26.91
N HIS A 5 0.47 5.43 28.06
CA HIS A 5 1.89 5.38 28.40
C HIS A 5 2.67 4.49 27.45
N ARG A 6 3.92 4.89 27.19
CA ARG A 6 4.84 4.13 26.36
C ARG A 6 5.10 2.77 27.00
N VAL A 7 5.10 1.73 26.18
CA VAL A 7 5.40 0.35 26.59
C VAL A 7 6.86 -0.02 26.28
N PRO A 8 7.45 -1.00 26.98
CA PRO A 8 8.76 -1.56 26.64
C PRO A 8 8.84 -2.04 25.19
N SER A 9 10.04 -2.12 24.62
CA SER A 9 10.26 -2.43 23.19
C SER A 9 9.78 -3.83 22.76
N ASN A 10 9.61 -4.76 23.71
CA ASN A 10 9.10 -6.12 23.49
C ASN A 10 7.56 -6.21 23.59
N CYS A 11 6.87 -5.11 23.93
CA CYS A 11 5.41 -5.07 24.05
C CYS A 11 4.80 -4.21 22.94
N ARG A 12 3.63 -4.63 22.45
CA ARG A 12 2.83 -3.85 21.51
C ARG A 12 2.17 -2.68 22.24
N TYR A 13 2.25 -1.48 21.65
CA TYR A 13 1.53 -0.31 22.15
C TYR A 13 0.02 -0.57 22.07
N GLN A 14 -0.71 -0.21 23.12
CA GLN A 14 -2.15 -0.35 23.22
C GLN A 14 -2.79 1.03 23.02
N PRO A 15 -3.47 1.28 21.88
CA PRO A 15 -4.08 2.57 21.60
C PRO A 15 -5.24 2.91 22.54
N THR A 16 -5.56 4.19 22.68
CA THR A 16 -6.79 4.65 23.34
C THR A 16 -8.03 4.45 22.46
N GLU A 17 -9.23 4.60 23.03
CA GLU A 17 -10.50 4.63 22.27
C GLU A 17 -10.45 5.63 21.10
N TYR A 18 -9.89 6.83 21.34
CA TYR A 18 -9.77 7.87 20.32
C TYR A 18 -8.81 7.45 19.20
N GLU A 19 -7.68 6.83 19.55
CA GLU A 19 -6.70 6.36 18.56
C GLU A 19 -7.26 5.21 17.72
N HIS A 20 -8.00 4.27 18.33
CA HIS A 20 -8.70 3.23 17.59
C HIS A 20 -9.75 3.79 16.62
N ALA A 21 -10.55 4.76 17.07
CA ALA A 21 -11.54 5.41 16.23
C ALA A 21 -10.87 6.13 15.04
N ALA A 22 -9.76 6.84 15.27
CA ALA A 22 -9.00 7.50 14.22
C ALA A 22 -8.38 6.50 13.24
N ASN A 23 -7.75 5.43 13.71
CA ASN A 23 -7.17 4.38 12.87
C ASN A 23 -8.23 3.72 11.97
N CYS A 24 -9.42 3.47 12.51
CA CYS A 24 -10.54 2.92 11.74
C CYS A 24 -11.07 3.93 10.72
N ALA A 25 -11.39 5.15 11.14
CA ALA A 25 -11.98 6.17 10.27
C ALA A 25 -11.08 6.52 9.07
N THR A 26 -9.77 6.67 9.33
CA THR A 26 -8.78 7.04 8.31
C THR A 26 -8.67 6.03 7.18
N HIS A 27 -8.87 4.72 7.41
CA HIS A 27 -8.86 3.71 6.35
C HIS A 27 -10.26 3.35 5.83
N ALA A 28 -11.28 3.32 6.70
CA ALA A 28 -12.66 3.01 6.32
C ALA A 28 -13.19 3.96 5.24
N PHE A 29 -12.82 5.25 5.34
CA PHE A 29 -13.17 6.26 4.36
C PHE A 29 -12.71 5.92 2.94
N TRP A 30 -11.55 5.28 2.77
CA TRP A 30 -10.96 4.99 1.47
C TRP A 30 -11.42 3.68 0.84
N ILE A 31 -12.21 2.86 1.53
CA ILE A 31 -12.76 1.61 0.97
C ILE A 31 -13.65 1.88 -0.24
N LEU A 32 -14.60 2.83 -0.12
CA LEU A 32 -15.48 3.15 -1.24
C LEU A 32 -14.72 3.77 -2.42
N PRO A 33 -13.86 4.81 -2.21
CA PRO A 33 -12.99 5.32 -3.25
C PRO A 33 -12.10 4.26 -3.91
N SER A 34 -11.53 3.30 -3.17
CA SER A 34 -10.66 2.27 -3.75
C SER A 34 -11.42 1.30 -4.65
N ILE A 35 -12.63 0.91 -4.25
CA ILE A 35 -13.49 0.04 -5.06
C ILE A 35 -13.93 0.78 -6.33
N LEU A 36 -14.38 2.03 -6.19
CA LEU A 36 -14.77 2.85 -7.34
C LEU A 36 -13.60 3.07 -8.30
N GLY A 37 -12.41 3.39 -7.77
CA GLY A 37 -11.21 3.53 -8.58
C GLY A 37 -10.84 2.23 -9.32
N SER A 38 -10.91 1.09 -8.62
CA SER A 38 -10.73 -0.23 -9.24
C SER A 38 -11.72 -0.46 -10.39
N SER A 39 -13.00 -0.13 -10.18
CA SER A 39 -14.03 -0.27 -11.22
C SER A 39 -13.78 0.64 -12.42
N ILE A 40 -13.31 1.88 -12.19
CA ILE A 40 -12.97 2.82 -13.26
C ILE A 40 -11.83 2.25 -14.13
N LEU A 41 -10.75 1.76 -13.53
CA LEU A 41 -9.64 1.17 -14.29
C LEU A 41 -10.09 -0.05 -15.11
N TYR A 42 -10.98 -0.88 -14.56
CA TYR A 42 -11.55 -2.02 -15.27
C TYR A 42 -12.48 -1.61 -16.42
N ILE A 43 -13.26 -0.55 -16.28
CA ILE A 43 -14.14 -0.06 -17.35
C ILE A 43 -13.32 0.58 -18.48
N LEU A 44 -12.19 1.21 -18.15
CA LEU A 44 -11.30 1.86 -19.11
C LEU A 44 -10.34 0.91 -19.82
N SER A 45 -10.19 -0.34 -19.36
CA SER A 45 -9.28 -1.29 -19.99
C SER A 45 -9.82 -1.74 -21.35
N ASP A 46 -9.00 -1.62 -22.39
CA ASP A 46 -9.30 -2.03 -23.76
C ASP A 46 -8.69 -3.41 -24.08
N ASP A 47 -7.54 -3.72 -23.50
CA ASP A 47 -6.84 -4.99 -23.73
C ASP A 47 -6.73 -5.90 -22.49
N GLN A 48 -6.26 -7.13 -22.73
CA GLN A 48 -6.13 -8.16 -21.69
C GLN A 48 -5.11 -7.78 -20.60
N TRP A 49 -4.00 -7.14 -20.96
CA TRP A 49 -2.98 -6.70 -20.00
C TRP A 49 -3.46 -5.53 -19.17
N GLU A 50 -4.20 -4.59 -19.75
CA GLU A 50 -4.86 -3.51 -19.02
C GLU A 50 -5.89 -4.07 -18.05
N THR A 51 -6.69 -5.04 -18.47
CA THR A 51 -7.69 -5.71 -17.62
C THR A 51 -7.02 -6.42 -16.43
N ILE A 52 -5.98 -7.21 -16.69
CA ILE A 52 -5.24 -7.93 -15.65
C ILE A 52 -4.59 -6.94 -14.66
N SER A 53 -4.00 -5.87 -15.17
CA SER A 53 -3.35 -4.85 -14.34
C SER A 53 -4.34 -4.09 -13.47
N ALA A 54 -5.54 -3.80 -14.01
CA ALA A 54 -6.62 -3.15 -13.27
C ALA A 54 -7.10 -4.04 -12.11
N TRP A 55 -7.30 -5.35 -12.38
CA TRP A 55 -7.67 -6.31 -11.34
C TRP A 55 -6.62 -6.45 -10.25
N ILE A 56 -5.35 -6.65 -10.63
CA ILE A 56 -4.25 -6.81 -9.67
C ILE A 56 -4.14 -5.57 -8.77
N TYR A 57 -4.06 -4.39 -9.38
CA TYR A 57 -3.92 -3.15 -8.63
C TYR A 57 -5.15 -2.83 -7.79
N GLY A 58 -6.35 -2.95 -8.38
CA GLY A 58 -7.61 -2.66 -7.72
C GLY A 58 -7.94 -3.58 -6.55
N CYS A 59 -7.67 -4.88 -6.68
CA CYS A 59 -7.74 -5.83 -5.57
C CYS A 59 -6.74 -5.46 -4.48
N GLY A 60 -5.48 -5.20 -4.82
CA GLY A 60 -4.46 -4.82 -3.85
C GLY A 60 -4.83 -3.56 -3.06
N LEU A 61 -5.28 -2.51 -3.77
CA LEU A 61 -5.70 -1.24 -3.20
C LEU A 61 -6.91 -1.40 -2.26
N SER A 62 -7.91 -2.16 -2.70
CA SER A 62 -9.12 -2.39 -1.89
C SER A 62 -8.82 -3.26 -0.67
N SER A 63 -8.03 -4.32 -0.84
CA SER A 63 -7.63 -5.21 0.26
C SER A 63 -6.85 -4.45 1.34
N LEU A 64 -5.98 -3.51 0.97
CA LEU A 64 -5.23 -2.66 1.93
C LEU A 64 -6.19 -1.97 2.91
N PHE A 65 -7.18 -1.25 2.40
CA PHE A 65 -8.10 -0.48 3.26
C PHE A 65 -9.11 -1.38 3.99
N ILE A 66 -9.61 -2.43 3.33
CA ILE A 66 -10.60 -3.36 3.92
C ILE A 66 -9.97 -4.13 5.08
N VAL A 67 -8.84 -4.80 4.85
CA VAL A 67 -8.19 -5.65 5.87
C VAL A 67 -7.82 -4.81 7.08
N SER A 68 -7.24 -3.62 6.85
CA SER A 68 -6.84 -2.72 7.92
C SER A 68 -8.03 -2.19 8.73
N THR A 69 -9.11 -1.82 8.06
CA THR A 69 -10.34 -1.37 8.74
C THR A 69 -10.96 -2.49 9.58
N ILE A 70 -11.02 -3.72 9.04
CA ILE A 70 -11.52 -4.89 9.77
C ILE A 70 -10.65 -5.16 11.01
N PHE A 71 -9.33 -5.14 10.85
CA PHE A 71 -8.37 -5.33 11.93
C PHE A 71 -8.59 -4.30 13.07
N HIS A 72 -8.56 -3.00 12.77
CA HIS A 72 -8.71 -1.94 13.78
C HIS A 72 -10.10 -1.95 14.43
N THR A 73 -11.15 -2.27 13.67
CA THR A 73 -12.52 -2.38 14.21
C THR A 73 -12.63 -3.53 15.20
N ILE A 74 -12.06 -4.70 14.89
CA ILE A 74 -12.08 -5.87 15.77
C ILE A 74 -11.20 -5.65 17.00
N SER A 75 -10.01 -5.08 16.84
CA SER A 75 -9.12 -4.73 17.96
C SER A 75 -9.81 -3.74 18.92
N TRP A 76 -10.61 -2.80 18.40
CA TRP A 76 -11.38 -1.86 19.22
C TRP A 76 -12.58 -2.53 19.92
N LYS A 77 -13.48 -3.18 19.17
CA LYS A 77 -14.80 -3.60 19.68
C LYS A 77 -14.85 -5.01 20.25
N LYS A 78 -13.91 -5.90 19.87
CA LYS A 78 -13.96 -7.33 20.23
C LYS A 78 -12.65 -7.83 20.82
N ARG A 79 -12.14 -7.12 21.84
CA ARG A 79 -10.90 -7.46 22.57
C ARG A 79 -10.84 -8.87 23.18
N HIS A 80 -11.97 -9.56 23.33
CA HIS A 80 -12.01 -10.95 23.80
C HIS A 80 -11.56 -11.97 22.72
N LEU A 81 -11.62 -11.61 21.44
CA LEU A 81 -11.23 -12.48 20.31
C LEU A 81 -9.74 -12.35 19.97
N ARG A 82 -8.85 -12.57 20.94
CA ARG A 82 -7.41 -12.36 20.77
C ARG A 82 -6.80 -13.14 19.60
N THR A 83 -7.27 -14.37 19.36
CA THR A 83 -6.79 -15.20 18.24
C THR A 83 -7.16 -14.61 16.89
N VAL A 84 -8.38 -14.09 16.75
CA VAL A 84 -8.87 -13.45 15.52
C VAL A 84 -8.15 -12.13 15.30
N GLU A 85 -7.99 -11.33 16.35
CA GLU A 85 -7.22 -10.08 16.30
C GLU A 85 -5.78 -10.33 15.84
N HIS A 86 -5.11 -11.35 16.38
CA HIS A 86 -3.76 -11.72 15.98
C HIS A 86 -3.67 -12.11 14.51
N CYS A 87 -4.60 -12.94 14.04
CA CYS A 87 -4.68 -13.36 12.64
C CYS A 87 -4.91 -12.15 11.70
N LEU A 88 -5.85 -11.27 12.04
CA LEU A 88 -6.11 -10.06 11.26
C LEU A 88 -4.94 -9.09 11.28
N HIS A 89 -4.22 -9.00 12.39
CA HIS A 89 -3.00 -8.20 12.47
C HIS A 89 -1.89 -8.77 11.57
N MET A 90 -1.79 -10.09 11.43
CA MET A 90 -0.91 -10.70 10.44
C MET A 90 -1.33 -10.32 9.02
N PHE A 91 -2.61 -10.46 8.68
CA PHE A 91 -3.12 -10.12 7.36
C PHE A 91 -2.93 -8.63 7.02
N ASP A 92 -3.17 -7.73 7.97
CA ASP A 92 -2.97 -6.28 7.82
C ASP A 92 -1.50 -5.91 7.49
N ARG A 93 -0.55 -6.75 7.89
CA ARG A 93 0.87 -6.58 7.56
C ARG A 93 1.23 -7.25 6.25
N MET A 94 0.70 -8.44 5.99
CA MET A 94 0.90 -9.16 4.73
C MET A 94 0.35 -8.36 3.54
N VAL A 95 -0.81 -7.73 3.69
CA VAL A 95 -1.45 -6.97 2.61
C VAL A 95 -0.59 -5.81 2.12
N ILE A 96 0.29 -5.24 2.97
CA ILE A 96 1.24 -4.20 2.57
C ILE A 96 2.22 -4.75 1.52
N TYR A 97 2.77 -5.95 1.71
CA TYR A 97 3.66 -6.59 0.74
C TYR A 97 2.99 -6.81 -0.61
N PHE A 98 1.76 -7.34 -0.58
CA PHE A 98 0.96 -7.56 -1.78
C PHE A 98 0.57 -6.25 -2.46
N PHE A 99 0.21 -5.23 -1.70
CA PHE A 99 -0.14 -3.92 -2.23
C PHE A 99 1.06 -3.23 -2.90
N ILE A 100 2.26 -3.32 -2.32
CA ILE A 100 3.48 -2.82 -2.98
C ILE A 100 3.66 -3.52 -4.33
N ALA A 101 3.57 -4.87 -4.36
CA ALA A 101 3.67 -5.61 -5.62
C ALA A 101 2.62 -5.21 -6.65
N ALA A 102 1.36 -5.10 -6.21
CA ALA A 102 0.23 -4.71 -7.04
C ALA A 102 0.35 -3.27 -7.56
N SER A 103 0.91 -2.34 -6.79
CA SER A 103 1.12 -0.93 -7.20
C SER A 103 2.10 -0.78 -8.36
N TYR A 104 3.04 -1.72 -8.47
CA TYR A 104 4.02 -1.75 -9.55
C TYR A 104 3.54 -2.52 -10.79
N ALA A 105 2.55 -3.41 -10.65
CA ALA A 105 2.11 -4.27 -11.74
C ALA A 105 1.64 -3.51 -13.00
N PRO A 106 0.82 -2.45 -12.91
CA PRO A 106 0.42 -1.69 -14.10
C PRO A 106 1.60 -1.08 -14.85
N TRP A 107 2.57 -0.51 -14.12
CA TRP A 107 3.78 0.05 -14.72
C TRP A 107 4.64 -1.01 -15.40
N LEU A 108 4.85 -2.14 -14.72
CA LEU A 108 5.65 -3.22 -15.28
C LEU A 108 4.97 -3.89 -16.47
N ASN A 109 3.63 -3.92 -16.51
CA ASN A 109 2.84 -4.58 -17.55
C ASN A 109 2.59 -3.71 -18.78
N LEU A 110 2.22 -2.45 -18.57
CA LEU A 110 1.66 -1.57 -19.61
C LEU A 110 2.68 -0.56 -20.14
N ARG A 111 3.66 -0.16 -19.32
CA ARG A 111 4.69 0.78 -19.76
C ARG A 111 5.83 0.03 -20.42
N GLU A 112 6.31 0.56 -21.54
CA GLU A 112 7.58 0.13 -22.12
C GLU A 112 8.72 0.54 -21.19
N LEU A 113 9.26 -0.47 -20.53
CA LEU A 113 10.40 -0.38 -19.65
C LEU A 113 11.49 -1.27 -20.25
N GLY A 114 12.76 -0.92 -20.04
CA GLY A 114 13.89 -1.67 -20.59
C GLY A 114 13.86 -3.18 -20.28
N PRO A 115 14.76 -3.98 -20.86
CA PRO A 115 14.66 -5.46 -20.87
C PRO A 115 14.52 -6.11 -19.47
N TRP A 116 15.01 -5.44 -18.43
CA TRP A 116 14.89 -5.87 -17.04
C TRP A 116 13.47 -5.87 -16.47
N ALA A 117 12.51 -5.18 -17.11
CA ALA A 117 11.13 -5.10 -16.62
C ALA A 117 10.42 -6.43 -16.57
N SER A 118 10.63 -7.31 -17.56
CA SER A 118 10.07 -8.65 -17.58
C SER A 118 10.53 -9.48 -16.37
N HIS A 119 11.82 -9.39 -16.01
CA HIS A 119 12.33 -10.05 -14.81
C HIS A 119 11.77 -9.43 -13.53
N MET A 120 11.65 -8.09 -13.49
CA MET A 120 11.11 -7.38 -12.33
C MET A 120 9.66 -7.77 -12.01
N ARG A 121 8.84 -8.08 -13.04
CA ARG A 121 7.47 -8.61 -12.85
C ARG A 121 7.46 -9.83 -11.93
N TRP A 122 8.40 -10.75 -12.07
CA TRP A 122 8.44 -11.96 -11.24
C TRP A 122 9.14 -11.73 -9.90
N ILE A 123 10.24 -10.97 -9.90
CA ILE A 123 11.03 -10.70 -8.70
C ILE A 123 10.16 -10.05 -7.62
N ILE A 124 9.30 -9.09 -8.00
CA ILE A 124 8.49 -8.37 -7.03
C ILE A 124 7.47 -9.28 -6.31
N TRP A 125 6.87 -10.26 -7.01
CA TRP A 125 5.97 -11.23 -6.40
C TRP A 125 6.71 -12.23 -5.52
N ILE A 126 7.92 -12.62 -5.90
CA ILE A 126 8.80 -13.43 -5.04
C ILE A 126 9.13 -12.66 -3.76
N MET A 127 9.50 -11.39 -3.85
CA MET A 127 9.76 -10.54 -2.68
C MET A 127 8.52 -10.42 -1.79
N ALA A 128 7.32 -10.22 -2.38
CA ALA A 128 6.07 -10.17 -1.63
C ALA A 128 5.78 -11.49 -0.88
N SER A 129 6.07 -12.61 -1.55
CA SER A 129 5.90 -13.95 -0.98
C SER A 129 6.87 -14.19 0.18
N VAL A 130 8.14 -13.81 0.01
CA VAL A 130 9.16 -13.89 1.07
C VAL A 130 8.79 -13.00 2.26
N GLY A 131 8.32 -11.77 2.02
CA GLY A 131 7.83 -10.87 3.07
C GLY A 131 6.62 -11.44 3.83
N THR A 132 5.70 -12.08 3.10
CA THR A 132 4.54 -12.78 3.69
C THR A 132 4.97 -13.95 4.58
N VAL A 133 5.88 -14.79 4.09
CA VAL A 133 6.47 -15.89 4.86
C VAL A 133 7.17 -15.37 6.11
N TYR A 134 7.89 -14.25 6.01
CA TYR A 134 8.52 -13.60 7.15
C TYR A 134 7.50 -13.16 8.20
N VAL A 135 6.41 -12.49 7.79
CA VAL A 135 5.32 -12.08 8.73
C VAL A 135 4.67 -13.29 9.38
N PHE A 136 4.53 -14.39 8.64
CA PHE A 136 3.96 -15.64 9.14
C PHE A 136 4.80 -16.25 10.27
N PHE A 137 6.12 -16.32 10.11
CA PHE A 137 7.01 -16.97 11.08
C PHE A 137 7.54 -16.05 12.20
N PHE A 138 7.72 -14.76 11.93
CA PHE A 138 8.41 -13.82 12.84
C PHE A 138 7.51 -12.69 13.34
N HIS A 139 6.20 -12.88 13.34
CA HIS A 139 5.19 -11.89 13.72
C HIS A 139 5.63 -10.97 14.88
N GLU A 140 5.69 -9.66 14.61
CA GLU A 140 6.10 -8.60 15.56
C GLU A 140 7.48 -8.73 16.23
N ARG A 141 8.24 -9.80 15.96
CA ARG A 141 9.50 -10.09 16.66
C ARG A 141 10.63 -9.15 16.24
N TYR A 142 10.79 -8.91 14.93
CA TYR A 142 11.78 -7.95 14.41
C TYR A 142 11.13 -6.89 13.51
N LYS A 143 10.51 -5.89 14.16
CA LYS A 143 9.82 -4.78 13.48
C LYS A 143 10.72 -3.98 12.53
N LEU A 144 12.02 -3.86 12.86
CA LEU A 144 12.98 -3.17 11.99
C LEU A 144 13.27 -3.94 10.70
N VAL A 145 13.38 -5.27 10.78
CA VAL A 145 13.64 -6.11 9.59
C VAL A 145 12.46 -5.99 8.63
N GLU A 146 11.23 -6.06 9.15
CA GLU A 146 10.04 -5.89 8.33
C GLU A 146 9.99 -4.52 7.64
N LEU A 147 10.30 -3.45 8.37
CA LEU A 147 10.38 -2.11 7.80
C LEU A 147 11.42 -2.03 6.68
N VAL A 148 12.60 -2.63 6.88
CA VAL A 148 13.65 -2.69 5.85
C VAL A 148 13.17 -3.48 4.63
N CYS A 149 12.45 -4.60 4.82
CA CYS A 149 11.85 -5.36 3.73
C CYS A 149 10.84 -4.53 2.93
N TYR A 150 9.95 -3.77 3.59
CA TYR A 150 9.04 -2.85 2.91
C TYR A 150 9.78 -1.80 2.10
N VAL A 151 10.83 -1.19 2.67
CA VAL A 151 11.65 -0.19 1.96
C VAL A 151 12.33 -0.80 0.74
N ILE A 152 12.97 -1.96 0.89
CA ILE A 152 13.63 -2.63 -0.24
C ILE A 152 12.62 -2.94 -1.35
N MET A 153 11.45 -3.47 -1.02
CA MET A 153 10.38 -3.71 -2.00
C MET A 153 9.83 -2.41 -2.60
N GLY A 154 9.80 -1.33 -1.82
CA GLY A 154 9.36 -0.02 -2.29
C GLY A 154 10.35 0.63 -3.25
N PHE A 155 11.66 0.42 -3.11
CA PHE A 155 12.67 1.11 -3.94
C PHE A 155 13.26 0.25 -5.07
N PHE A 156 13.37 -1.06 -4.88
CA PHE A 156 14.04 -1.93 -5.84
C PHE A 156 13.37 -1.95 -7.24
N PRO A 157 12.03 -2.09 -7.36
CA PRO A 157 11.36 -2.01 -8.66
C PRO A 157 11.41 -0.61 -9.28
N ALA A 158 11.54 0.44 -8.46
CA ALA A 158 11.65 1.82 -8.94
C ALA A 158 12.90 2.02 -9.82
N LEU A 159 13.97 1.23 -9.63
CA LEU A 159 15.17 1.29 -10.47
C LEU A 159 14.88 1.02 -11.95
N VAL A 160 13.95 0.09 -12.23
CA VAL A 160 13.53 -0.22 -13.61
C VAL A 160 12.63 0.88 -14.15
N ILE A 161 11.76 1.42 -13.32
CA ILE A 161 10.84 2.52 -13.68
C ILE A 161 11.60 3.80 -14.04
N LEU A 162 12.70 4.10 -13.36
CA LEU A 162 13.56 5.23 -13.70
C LEU A 162 14.19 5.12 -15.09
N SER A 163 14.19 3.93 -15.69
CA SER A 163 14.67 3.69 -17.06
C SER A 163 13.60 3.90 -18.13
N MET A 164 12.40 4.41 -17.77
CA MET A 164 11.34 4.68 -18.74
C MET A 164 11.76 5.75 -19.77
N PRO A 165 11.56 5.52 -21.09
CA PRO A 165 11.88 6.52 -22.11
C PRO A 165 11.00 7.78 -22.01
N ASN A 166 9.68 7.59 -21.93
CA ASN A 166 8.73 8.65 -21.62
C ASN A 166 8.60 8.76 -20.08
N ARG A 167 8.83 9.95 -19.52
CA ARG A 167 8.82 10.23 -18.07
C ARG A 167 7.44 10.63 -17.52
N ASP A 168 6.38 10.57 -18.31
CA ASP A 168 5.02 10.84 -17.85
C ASP A 168 4.66 9.95 -16.65
N GLY A 169 4.14 10.57 -15.59
CA GLY A 169 3.82 9.90 -14.32
C GLY A 169 4.99 9.72 -13.35
N LEU A 170 6.23 9.95 -13.77
CA LEU A 170 7.39 9.76 -12.88
C LEU A 170 7.37 10.71 -11.68
N LEU A 171 6.92 11.95 -11.87
CA LEU A 171 6.85 12.92 -10.77
C LEU A 171 5.85 12.47 -9.69
N GLU A 172 4.70 11.97 -10.11
CA GLU A 172 3.66 11.42 -9.24
C GLU A 172 4.15 10.16 -8.53
N LEU A 173 4.86 9.27 -9.22
CA LEU A 173 5.48 8.11 -8.59
C LEU A 173 6.49 8.50 -7.51
N VAL A 174 7.32 9.52 -7.76
CA VAL A 174 8.26 10.05 -6.77
C VAL A 174 7.52 10.70 -5.61
N ALA A 175 6.50 11.52 -5.88
CA ALA A 175 5.71 12.18 -4.84
C ALA A 175 4.97 11.17 -3.95
N GLY A 176 4.37 10.12 -4.54
CA GLY A 176 3.73 9.02 -3.82
C GLY A 176 4.74 8.23 -2.98
N GLY A 177 5.90 7.90 -3.56
CA GLY A 177 7.00 7.25 -2.84
C GLY A 177 7.52 8.06 -1.65
N LEU A 178 7.65 9.39 -1.81
CA LEU A 178 8.02 10.30 -0.72
C LEU A 178 6.93 10.34 0.37
N SER A 179 5.65 10.32 0.00
CA SER A 179 4.55 10.22 0.96
C SER A 179 4.68 8.96 1.83
N TYR A 180 4.96 7.80 1.24
CA TYR A 180 5.21 6.58 2.01
C TYR A 180 6.43 6.70 2.92
N CYS A 181 7.52 7.29 2.43
CA CYS A 181 8.74 7.48 3.21
C CYS A 181 8.51 8.36 4.45
N LEU A 182 7.78 9.47 4.28
CA LEU A 182 7.39 10.34 5.39
C LEU A 182 6.45 9.62 6.37
N GLY A 183 5.50 8.84 5.85
CA GLY A 183 4.61 8.01 6.66
C GLY A 183 5.34 7.03 7.57
N MET A 184 6.47 6.46 7.13
CA MET A 184 7.25 5.52 7.95
C MET A 184 7.78 6.14 9.26
N VAL A 185 8.01 7.46 9.29
CA VAL A 185 8.41 8.18 10.51
C VAL A 185 7.32 8.06 11.56
N PHE A 186 6.05 8.20 11.16
CA PHE A 186 4.90 8.09 12.04
C PHE A 186 4.61 6.63 12.41
N PHE A 187 4.75 5.69 11.47
CA PHE A 187 4.65 4.25 11.75
C PHE A 187 5.59 3.80 12.87
N LYS A 188 6.84 4.29 12.87
CA LYS A 188 7.83 3.98 13.92
C LYS A 188 7.58 4.75 15.23
N SER A 189 6.73 5.76 15.21
CA SER A 189 6.47 6.68 16.32
C SER A 189 5.25 6.32 17.17
N ASP A 190 4.65 5.15 16.95
CA ASP A 190 3.57 4.62 17.80
C ASP A 190 3.95 4.62 19.28
N GLY A 191 3.07 5.19 20.11
CA GLY A 191 3.28 5.38 21.55
C GLY A 191 4.29 6.48 21.92
N ARG A 192 4.81 7.24 20.94
CA ARG A 192 5.61 8.47 21.16
C ARG A 192 4.85 9.73 20.78
N ILE A 193 4.09 9.69 19.68
CA ILE A 193 3.27 10.80 19.17
C ILE A 193 1.80 10.38 19.24
N PRO A 194 0.89 11.20 19.78
CA PRO A 194 -0.54 10.88 19.80
C PRO A 194 -1.05 10.72 18.36
N PHE A 195 -1.84 9.67 18.12
CA PHE A 195 -2.40 9.37 16.79
C PHE A 195 -1.37 9.09 15.69
N ALA A 196 -0.12 8.73 16.04
CA ALA A 196 0.94 8.46 15.06
C ALA A 196 0.50 7.45 13.98
N HIS A 197 -0.15 6.37 14.38
CA HIS A 197 -0.66 5.34 13.48
C HIS A 197 -1.72 5.87 12.49
N ALA A 198 -2.66 6.70 12.97
CA ALA A 198 -3.66 7.32 12.12
C ALA A 198 -3.03 8.34 11.15
N ILE A 199 -1.99 9.07 11.59
CA ILE A 199 -1.24 9.96 10.69
C ILE A 199 -0.51 9.14 9.61
N TRP A 200 0.08 8.00 9.98
CA TRP A 200 0.67 7.07 9.03
C TRP A 200 -0.36 6.58 7.99
N HIS A 201 -1.56 6.20 8.42
CA HIS A 201 -2.67 5.85 7.50
C HIS A 201 -2.97 6.96 6.49
N LEU A 202 -2.95 8.23 6.90
CA LEU A 202 -3.17 9.35 5.98
C LEU A 202 -2.05 9.45 4.92
N PHE A 203 -0.78 9.29 5.31
CA PHE A 203 0.33 9.26 4.35
C PHE A 203 0.25 8.08 3.39
N VAL A 204 -0.19 6.91 3.87
CA VAL A 204 -0.43 5.72 3.04
C VAL A 204 -1.55 5.98 2.03
N ALA A 205 -2.67 6.56 2.48
CA ALA A 205 -3.79 6.88 1.61
C ALA A 205 -3.46 7.95 0.58
N ILE A 206 -2.74 9.01 0.97
CA ILE A 206 -2.26 10.06 0.05
C ILE A 206 -1.31 9.45 -0.99
N GLY A 207 -0.34 8.64 -0.56
CA GLY A 207 0.57 7.95 -1.46
C GLY A 207 -0.20 7.06 -2.45
N ALA A 208 -1.12 6.25 -1.94
CA ALA A 208 -1.94 5.36 -2.76
C ALA A 208 -2.81 6.12 -3.77
N GLY A 209 -3.38 7.25 -3.36
CA GLY A 209 -4.16 8.14 -4.23
C GLY A 209 -3.31 8.78 -5.34
N ILE A 210 -2.09 9.20 -5.03
CA ILE A 210 -1.14 9.74 -6.03
C ILE A 210 -0.74 8.64 -7.02
N HIS A 211 -0.40 7.44 -6.54
CA HIS A 211 -0.09 6.30 -7.41
C HIS A 211 -1.28 5.89 -8.28
N TYR A 212 -2.50 5.88 -7.71
CA TYR A 212 -3.74 5.62 -8.45
C TYR A 212 -3.92 6.64 -9.57
N TYR A 213 -3.79 7.93 -9.24
CA TYR A 213 -3.91 9.01 -10.22
C TYR A 213 -2.90 8.86 -11.36
N ALA A 214 -1.64 8.53 -11.05
CA ALA A 214 -0.62 8.31 -12.06
C ALA A 214 -0.97 7.14 -12.99
N ILE A 215 -1.42 6.01 -12.42
CA ILE A 215 -1.84 4.84 -13.20
C ILE A 215 -3.03 5.21 -14.12
N TRP A 216 -4.07 5.78 -13.54
CA TRP A 216 -5.28 6.17 -14.28
C TRP A 216 -4.96 7.16 -15.41
N ARG A 217 -4.20 8.22 -15.11
CA ARG A 217 -3.93 9.30 -16.06
C ARG A 217 -2.98 8.91 -17.17
N TYR A 218 -1.92 8.17 -16.86
CA TYR A 218 -0.81 7.93 -17.79
C TYR A 218 -0.78 6.54 -18.40
N LEU A 219 -1.54 5.58 -17.85
CA LEU A 219 -1.64 4.23 -18.40
C LEU A 219 -3.02 3.91 -18.98
N TYR A 220 -4.11 4.47 -18.43
CA TYR A 220 -5.50 4.16 -18.88
C TYR A 220 -6.21 5.33 -19.58
N GLN A 221 -5.63 6.54 -19.55
CA GLN A 221 -6.12 7.70 -20.30
C GLN A 221 -5.01 8.32 -21.16
N PRO A 222 -4.56 7.62 -22.22
CA PRO A 222 -3.63 8.24 -23.15
C PRO A 222 -4.24 9.53 -23.71
N ASN A 223 -3.41 10.58 -23.81
CA ASN A 223 -3.81 11.93 -24.15
C ASN A 223 -4.75 11.94 -25.38
N THR A 224 -5.99 12.37 -25.17
CA THR A 224 -6.97 12.71 -26.22
C THR A 224 -6.52 13.83 -27.17
N LEU A 225 -5.29 14.33 -27.02
CA LEU A 225 -4.67 15.34 -27.87
C LEU A 225 -3.96 14.74 -29.10
N GLU A 226 -3.47 13.49 -29.06
CA GLU A 226 -2.83 12.88 -30.24
C GLU A 226 -3.84 12.21 -31.18
N ALA A 227 -4.94 11.69 -30.65
CA ALA A 227 -6.02 11.05 -31.43
C ALA A 227 -6.86 12.04 -32.27
N LYS A 228 -6.67 13.36 -32.09
CA LYS A 228 -7.31 14.40 -32.92
C LYS A 228 -6.42 14.92 -34.05
N THR A 229 -5.19 14.41 -34.16
CA THR A 229 -4.21 14.82 -35.17
C THR A 229 -3.68 13.69 -36.04
N SER A 230 -4.19 12.46 -35.88
CA SER A 230 -3.93 11.32 -36.77
C SER A 230 -5.12 11.03 -37.68
#